data_AF-A0A3D8X4A1-F1
#
_entry.id   AF-A0A3D8X4A1-F1
#
_cell.length_a   1.000
_cell.length_b   1.000
_cell.length_c   1.000
_cell.angle_alpha   90.00
_cell.angle_beta   90.00
_cell.angle_gamma   90.00
#
_symmetry.space_group_name_H-M   'P 1'
#
loop_
_entity.id
_entity.type
_entity.pdbx_description
1 polymer ?
#
loop_
_entity_poly.entity_id
_entity_poly.type
_entity_poly.pdbx_seq_one_letter_code
_entity_poly.pdbx_strand_id
1 'polypeptide(L)'
;MMENKVIDFESDETLQYILASVIKRKETVNKLKAKEKKWKLLFLASVTAVISYFFFIFQSGFFTTFSEFFSFLLGNMGHLMFLLLTVSLYFYTVQLQKKSEKAEKTFQDLRCEIIKRSKELWATPETWEHRKETFRWMQSTYGINLYHENK
;
A
#
# COMPACT_ATOMS: atom_id res chain seq x y z
N MET A 1 -28.52 -3.69 12.56
CA MET A 1 -29.31 -4.80 11.98
C MET A 1 -28.90 -5.08 10.53
N MET A 2 -27.64 -5.44 10.25
CA MET A 2 -27.22 -6.00 8.94
C MET A 2 -26.32 -7.23 9.14
N GLU A 3 -26.56 -7.96 10.23
CA GLU A 3 -25.66 -9.00 10.73
C GLU A 3 -26.12 -10.42 10.36
N ASN A 4 -27.19 -10.56 9.55
CA ASN A 4 -27.86 -11.87 9.43
C ASN A 4 -28.35 -12.20 8.01
N LYS A 5 -27.65 -11.76 6.96
CA LYS A 5 -28.06 -12.07 5.58
C LYS A 5 -26.92 -12.33 4.59
N VAL A 6 -25.73 -12.71 5.08
CA VAL A 6 -24.73 -13.37 4.23
C VAL A 6 -24.79 -14.87 4.53
N ILE A 7 -25.96 -15.41 4.19
CA ILE A 7 -26.21 -16.75 3.64
C ILE A 7 -25.58 -17.92 4.42
N ASP A 8 -26.48 -18.68 5.04
CA ASP A 8 -26.28 -20.04 5.53
C ASP A 8 -25.73 -20.93 4.39
N PHE A 9 -24.40 -20.96 4.27
CA PHE A 9 -23.66 -21.87 3.41
C PHE A 9 -23.14 -23.00 4.28
N GLU A 10 -24.02 -23.90 4.66
CA GLU A 10 -23.65 -25.19 5.24
C GLU A 10 -22.78 -26.03 4.27
N SER A 11 -22.60 -25.59 3.01
CA SER A 11 -21.94 -26.36 1.96
C SER A 11 -20.68 -25.76 1.30
N ASP A 12 -20.09 -24.64 1.76
CA ASP A 12 -18.75 -24.30 1.23
C ASP A 12 -17.91 -23.39 2.13
N GLU A 13 -17.40 -23.94 3.24
CA GLU A 13 -16.34 -23.31 4.04
C GLU A 13 -15.19 -22.77 3.17
N THR A 14 -14.91 -23.44 2.04
CA THR A 14 -13.89 -23.06 1.06
C THR A 14 -14.19 -21.70 0.43
N LEU A 15 -15.43 -21.46 -0.02
CA LEU A 15 -15.81 -20.21 -0.66
C LEU A 15 -15.72 -19.04 0.32
N GLN A 16 -16.25 -19.22 1.54
CA GLN A 16 -16.15 -18.21 2.59
C GLN A 16 -14.69 -17.89 2.93
N TYR A 17 -13.86 -18.92 3.05
CA TYR A 17 -12.43 -18.77 3.30
C TYR A 17 -11.72 -17.99 2.18
N ILE A 18 -12.00 -18.32 0.92
CA ILE A 18 -11.43 -17.64 -0.24
C ILE A 18 -11.85 -16.16 -0.26
N LEU A 19 -13.14 -15.86 -0.04
CA LEU A 19 -13.65 -14.48 0.00
C LEU A 19 -13.07 -13.68 1.17
N ALA A 20 -13.03 -14.26 2.37
CA ALA A 20 -12.40 -13.64 3.54
C ALA A 20 -10.91 -13.37 3.29
N SER A 21 -10.21 -14.28 2.62
CA SER A 21 -8.79 -14.14 2.30
C SER A 21 -8.53 -12.98 1.33
N VAL A 22 -9.37 -12.78 0.31
CA VAL A 22 -9.21 -11.65 -0.63
C VAL A 22 -9.54 -10.31 0.01
N ILE A 23 -10.54 -10.26 0.91
CA ILE A 23 -10.85 -9.08 1.73
C ILE A 23 -9.66 -8.71 2.62
N LYS A 24 -9.13 -9.68 3.38
CA LYS A 24 -7.97 -9.46 4.26
C LYS A 24 -6.74 -8.96 3.51
N ARG A 25 -6.50 -9.48 2.30
CA ARG A 25 -5.41 -9.00 1.42
C ARG A 25 -5.67 -7.59 0.92
N LYS A 26 -6.91 -7.26 0.53
CA LYS A 26 -7.30 -5.89 0.14
C LYS A 26 -7.05 -4.89 1.27
N GLU A 27 -7.44 -5.22 2.49
CA GLU A 27 -7.16 -4.38 3.65
C GLU A 27 -5.67 -4.19 3.90
N THR A 28 -4.89 -5.27 3.79
CA THR A 28 -3.44 -5.23 3.96
C THR A 28 -2.79 -4.30 2.94
N VAL A 29 -3.21 -4.40 1.67
CA VAL A 29 -2.79 -3.48 0.60
C VAL A 29 -3.15 -2.04 0.94
N ASN A 30 -4.38 -1.77 1.35
CA ASN A 30 -4.83 -0.41 1.69
C ASN A 30 -4.02 0.16 2.88
N LYS A 31 -3.77 -0.64 3.92
CA LYS A 31 -2.94 -0.27 5.07
C LYS A 31 -1.50 0.02 4.67
N LEU A 32 -0.91 -0.82 3.80
CA LEU A 32 0.45 -0.61 3.28
C LEU A 32 0.54 0.65 2.41
N LYS A 33 -0.41 0.89 1.51
CA LYS A 33 -0.45 2.12 0.68
C LYS A 33 -0.66 3.38 1.50
N ALA A 34 -1.52 3.34 2.52
CA ALA A 34 -1.70 4.46 3.44
C ALA A 34 -0.41 4.76 4.22
N LYS A 35 0.26 3.71 4.71
CA LYS A 35 1.56 3.82 5.37
C LYS A 35 2.59 4.40 4.39
N GLU A 36 2.69 3.84 3.18
CA GLU A 36 3.60 4.30 2.13
C GLU A 36 3.42 5.78 1.83
N LYS A 37 2.18 6.25 1.65
CA LYS A 37 1.86 7.67 1.44
C LYS A 37 2.36 8.53 2.60
N LYS A 38 2.10 8.12 3.85
CA LYS A 38 2.55 8.85 5.04
C LYS A 38 4.07 8.96 5.11
N TRP A 39 4.79 7.87 4.86
CA TRP A 39 6.26 7.87 4.90
C TRP A 39 6.89 8.61 3.72
N LYS A 40 6.29 8.55 2.52
CA LYS A 40 6.69 9.37 1.38
C LYS A 40 6.51 10.87 1.66
N LEU A 41 5.40 11.26 2.29
CA LEU A 41 5.18 12.65 2.71
C LEU A 41 6.20 13.09 3.77
N LEU A 42 6.50 12.24 4.75
CA LEU A 42 7.52 12.52 5.76
C LEU A 42 8.91 12.67 5.14
N PHE A 43 9.26 11.80 4.19
CA PHE A 43 10.51 11.91 3.44
C PHE A 43 10.59 13.20 2.64
N LEU A 44 9.52 13.56 1.93
CA LEU A 44 9.45 14.82 1.19
C LEU A 44 9.63 16.01 2.12
N ALA A 45 8.94 16.04 3.26
CA ALA A 45 9.08 17.10 4.25
C ALA A 45 10.52 17.19 4.81
N SER A 46 11.17 16.05 5.06
CA SER A 46 12.58 15.99 5.49
C SER A 46 13.51 16.59 4.45
N VAL A 47 13.35 16.21 3.18
CA VAL A 47 14.17 16.72 2.07
C VAL A 47 13.94 18.22 1.87
N THR A 48 12.67 18.67 1.90
CA THR A 48 12.34 20.10 1.81
C THR A 48 13.00 20.89 2.94
N ALA A 49 12.94 20.41 4.19
CA ALA A 49 13.60 21.07 5.31
C ALA A 49 15.12 21.19 5.12
N VAL A 50 15.77 20.15 4.61
CA VAL A 50 17.22 20.16 4.29
C VAL A 50 17.53 21.21 3.22
N ILE A 51 16.78 21.22 2.13
CA ILE A 51 16.97 22.18 1.04
C ILE A 51 16.76 23.61 1.55
N SER A 52 15.69 23.85 2.33
CA SER A 52 15.43 25.17 2.91
C SER A 52 16.55 25.62 3.85
N TYR A 53 17.03 24.74 4.74
CA TYR A 53 18.14 25.04 5.64
C TYR A 53 19.39 25.47 4.88
N PHE A 54 19.80 24.68 3.87
CA PHE A 54 20.96 25.04 3.06
C PHE A 54 20.73 26.31 2.25
N PHE A 55 19.53 26.52 1.69
CA PHE A 55 19.20 27.74 0.96
C PHE A 55 19.41 29.00 1.82
N PHE A 56 18.98 29.00 3.09
CA PHE A 56 19.23 30.13 4.00
C PHE A 56 20.72 30.35 4.28
N ILE A 57 21.50 29.28 4.47
CA ILE A 57 22.95 29.40 4.71
C ILE A 57 23.67 29.91 3.46
N PHE A 58 23.29 29.43 2.27
CA PHE A 58 23.85 29.92 1.01
C PHE A 58 23.56 31.42 0.80
N GLN A 59 22.36 31.88 1.14
CA GLN A 59 21.99 33.31 1.08
C GLN A 59 22.84 34.18 2.02
N SER A 60 23.29 33.66 3.16
CA SER A 60 24.16 34.41 4.07
C SER A 60 25.61 34.60 3.57
N GLY A 61 25.96 34.08 2.39
CA GLY A 61 27.32 34.17 1.85
C GLY A 61 28.34 33.35 2.64
N PHE A 62 27.86 32.36 3.41
CA PHE A 62 28.68 31.59 4.34
C PHE A 62 29.64 30.62 3.64
N PHE A 63 29.37 30.26 2.38
CA PHE A 63 30.23 29.39 1.57
C PHE A 63 30.67 30.10 0.29
N THR A 64 31.98 30.15 0.09
CA THR A 64 32.64 30.66 -1.12
C THR A 64 33.17 29.53 -2.00
N THR A 65 33.51 28.39 -1.38
CA THR A 65 34.00 27.20 -2.08
C THR A 65 33.23 25.94 -1.70
N PHE A 66 33.26 24.95 -2.60
CA PHE A 66 32.62 23.65 -2.35
C PHE A 66 33.28 22.87 -1.19
N SER A 67 34.56 23.11 -0.93
CA SER A 67 35.30 22.49 0.18
C SER A 67 34.81 22.97 1.54
N GLU A 68 34.48 24.25 1.68
CA GLU A 68 33.90 24.82 2.90
C GLU A 68 32.52 24.21 3.20
N PHE A 69 31.69 24.04 2.17
CA PHE A 69 30.40 23.36 2.30
C PHE A 69 30.55 21.92 2.80
N PHE A 70 31.45 21.15 2.20
CA PHE A 70 31.70 19.77 2.61
C PHE A 70 32.24 19.69 4.04
N SER A 71 33.15 20.59 4.41
CA SER A 71 33.71 20.67 5.76
C SER A 71 32.65 21.05 6.79
N PHE A 72 31.69 21.92 6.45
CA PHE A 72 30.57 22.26 7.31
C PHE A 72 29.56 21.11 7.46
N LEU A 73 29.27 20.41 6.36
CA LEU A 73 28.36 19.26 6.37
C LEU A 73 28.91 18.11 7.22
N LEU A 74 30.20 17.81 7.09
CA LEU A 74 30.85 16.69 7.79
C LEU A 74 31.45 17.08 9.15
N GLY A 75 31.72 18.36 9.37
CA GLY A 75 32.37 18.87 10.58
C GLY A 75 31.44 19.01 11.78
N ASN A 76 30.13 18.82 11.61
CA ASN A 76 29.15 18.86 12.69
C ASN A 76 28.39 17.54 12.81
N MET A 77 28.44 16.94 14.01
CA MET A 77 27.75 15.68 14.32
C MET A 77 26.23 15.75 14.07
N GLY A 78 25.61 16.91 14.31
CA GLY A 78 24.19 17.13 14.04
C GLY A 78 23.86 17.01 12.56
N HIS A 79 24.66 17.59 11.67
CA HIS A 79 24.48 17.48 10.22
C HIS A 79 24.65 16.03 9.74
N LEU A 80 25.65 15.32 10.26
CA LEU A 80 25.88 13.91 9.97
C LEU A 80 24.70 13.02 10.40
N MET A 81 24.17 13.23 11.60
CA MET A 81 22.98 12.52 12.08
C MET A 81 21.75 12.81 11.22
N PHE A 82 21.56 14.07 10.80
CA PHE A 82 20.43 14.45 9.95
C PHE A 82 20.53 13.86 8.54
N LEU A 83 21.74 13.80 7.97
CA LEU A 83 22.02 13.12 6.70
C LEU A 83 21.74 11.63 6.81
N LEU A 84 22.27 10.97 7.85
CA LEU A 84 22.04 9.55 8.11
C LEU A 84 20.54 9.24 8.25
N LEU A 85 19.80 10.08 8.97
CA LEU A 85 18.36 9.94 9.15
C LEU A 85 17.60 10.08 7.83
N THR A 86 17.96 11.06 6.99
CA THR A 86 17.34 11.27 5.67
C THR A 86 17.59 10.09 4.74
N VAL A 87 18.83 9.58 4.71
CA VAL A 87 19.20 8.39 3.92
C VAL A 87 18.46 7.15 4.44
N SER A 88 18.40 6.95 5.77
CA SER A 88 17.67 5.83 6.37
C SER A 88 16.18 5.88 6.04
N LEU A 89 15.59 7.08 6.08
CA LEU A 89 14.19 7.32 5.72
C LEU A 89 13.94 6.99 4.24
N TYR A 90 14.85 7.39 3.34
CA TYR A 90 14.79 7.01 1.92
C TYR A 90 14.76 5.48 1.76
N PHE A 91 15.72 4.75 2.32
CA PHE A 91 15.74 3.29 2.25
C PHE A 91 14.46 2.66 2.82
N TYR A 92 13.96 3.19 3.94
CA TYR A 92 12.71 2.72 4.53
C TYR A 92 11.52 2.90 3.57
N THR A 93 11.40 4.06 2.90
CA THR A 93 10.32 4.29 1.92
C THR A 93 10.41 3.35 0.73
N VAL A 94 11.60 3.08 0.21
CA VAL A 94 11.83 2.12 -0.89
C VAL A 94 11.42 0.70 -0.48
N GLN A 95 11.80 0.26 0.71
CA GLN A 95 11.43 -1.06 1.22
C GLN A 95 9.92 -1.19 1.43
N LEU A 96 9.28 -0.12 1.92
CA LEU A 96 7.84 -0.10 2.10
C LEU A 96 7.09 -0.14 0.75
N GLN A 97 7.58 0.57 -0.26
CA GLN A 97 7.04 0.50 -1.61
C GLN A 97 7.14 -0.92 -2.18
N LYS A 98 8.29 -1.60 -2.07
CA LYS A 98 8.44 -3.00 -2.50
C LYS A 98 7.45 -3.94 -1.80
N LYS A 99 7.23 -3.75 -0.50
CA LYS A 99 6.23 -4.53 0.26
C LYS A 99 4.80 -4.26 -0.21
N SER A 100 4.48 -3.00 -0.48
CA SER A 100 3.19 -2.55 -1.02
C SER A 100 2.90 -3.16 -2.39
N GLU A 101 3.88 -3.11 -3.32
CA GLU A 101 3.80 -3.70 -4.65
C GLU A 101 3.62 -5.23 -4.60
N LYS A 102 4.39 -5.91 -3.74
CA LYS A 102 4.24 -7.36 -3.54
C LYS A 102 2.85 -7.72 -3.03
N ALA A 103 2.34 -6.98 -2.04
CA ALA A 103 1.01 -7.22 -1.49
C ALA A 103 -0.10 -6.96 -2.53
N GLU A 104 0.03 -5.90 -3.34
CA GLU A 104 -0.89 -5.60 -4.43
C GLU A 104 -0.88 -6.73 -5.46
N LYS A 105 0.30 -7.20 -5.88
CA LYS A 105 0.42 -8.32 -6.82
C LYS A 105 -0.30 -9.55 -6.30
N THR A 106 -0.03 -9.96 -5.06
CA THR A 106 -0.69 -11.15 -4.48
C THR A 106 -2.20 -10.96 -4.32
N PHE A 107 -2.68 -9.75 -4.05
CA PHE A 107 -4.11 -9.44 -4.05
C PHE A 107 -4.72 -9.58 -5.45
N GLN A 108 -4.06 -9.04 -6.49
CA GLN A 108 -4.54 -9.14 -7.87
C GLN A 108 -4.53 -10.58 -8.37
N ASP A 109 -3.46 -11.34 -8.07
CA ASP A 109 -3.35 -12.75 -8.45
C ASP A 109 -4.51 -13.57 -7.87
N LEU A 110 -4.80 -13.41 -6.57
CA LEU A 110 -5.92 -14.09 -5.91
C LEU A 110 -7.27 -13.66 -6.48
N ARG A 111 -7.45 -12.36 -6.73
CA ARG A 111 -8.66 -11.84 -7.34
C ARG A 111 -8.90 -12.46 -8.72
N CYS A 112 -7.86 -12.54 -9.55
CA CYS A 112 -7.93 -13.18 -10.87
C CYS A 112 -8.21 -14.68 -10.76
N GLU A 113 -7.61 -15.37 -9.78
CA GLU A 113 -7.90 -16.77 -9.51
C GLU A 113 -9.40 -17.00 -9.20
N ILE A 114 -10.00 -16.16 -8.35
CA ILE A 114 -11.45 -16.22 -8.04
C ILE A 114 -12.30 -16.03 -9.29
N ILE A 115 -11.91 -15.12 -10.18
CA ILE A 115 -12.64 -14.85 -11.44
C ILE A 115 -12.56 -16.08 -12.37
N LYS A 116 -11.37 -16.67 -12.53
CA LYS A 116 -11.15 -17.86 -13.36
C LYS A 116 -11.91 -19.06 -12.84
N ARG A 117 -11.84 -19.28 -11.52
CA ARG A 117 -12.51 -20.38 -10.83
C ARG A 117 -13.98 -20.08 -10.51
N SER A 118 -14.53 -18.96 -10.98
CA SER A 118 -15.91 -18.56 -10.65
C SER A 118 -16.98 -19.54 -11.15
N LYS A 119 -16.70 -20.36 -12.17
CA LYS A 119 -17.63 -21.43 -12.58
C LYS A 119 -17.55 -22.65 -11.68
N GLU A 120 -16.40 -22.90 -11.06
CA GLU A 120 -16.17 -24.01 -10.12
C GLU A 120 -16.69 -23.65 -8.72
N LEU A 121 -16.43 -22.42 -8.27
CA LEU A 121 -16.84 -21.90 -6.96
C LEU A 121 -18.36 -21.73 -6.83
N TRP A 122 -19.06 -21.57 -7.96
CA TRP A 122 -20.52 -21.49 -8.02
C TRP A 122 -21.04 -22.53 -9.01
N ALA A 123 -20.74 -23.80 -8.73
CA ALA A 123 -21.03 -24.93 -9.62
C ALA A 123 -22.50 -25.31 -9.71
N THR A 124 -23.30 -25.03 -8.67
CA THR A 124 -24.73 -25.38 -8.65
C THR A 124 -25.58 -24.22 -9.17
N PRO A 125 -26.76 -24.48 -9.79
CA PRO A 125 -27.66 -23.42 -10.23
C PRO A 125 -28.07 -22.44 -9.12
N GLU A 126 -28.29 -22.96 -7.90
CA GLU A 126 -28.62 -22.17 -6.72
C GLU A 126 -27.48 -21.21 -6.36
N THR A 127 -26.23 -21.70 -6.30
CA THR A 127 -25.07 -20.86 -5.98
C THR A 127 -24.80 -19.86 -7.11
N TRP A 128 -25.00 -20.24 -8.37
CA TRP A 128 -24.82 -19.35 -9.52
C TRP A 128 -25.71 -18.11 -9.49
N GLU A 129 -26.97 -18.23 -9.05
CA GLU A 129 -27.84 -17.06 -8.91
C GLU A 129 -27.32 -16.09 -7.83
N HIS A 130 -26.81 -16.61 -6.71
CA HIS A 130 -26.23 -15.82 -5.63
C HIS A 130 -24.85 -15.21 -5.94
N ARG A 131 -24.15 -15.69 -6.99
CA ARG A 131 -22.87 -15.13 -7.43
C ARG A 131 -22.98 -13.62 -7.73
N LYS A 132 -24.06 -13.21 -8.42
CA LYS A 132 -24.31 -11.81 -8.79
C LYS A 132 -24.41 -10.92 -7.55
N GLU A 133 -25.08 -11.40 -6.50
CA GLU A 133 -25.24 -10.70 -5.23
C GLU A 133 -23.91 -10.59 -4.48
N THR A 134 -23.16 -11.68 -4.42
CA THR A 134 -21.83 -11.71 -3.79
C THR A 134 -20.87 -10.74 -4.47
N PHE A 135 -20.85 -10.70 -5.80
CA PHE A 135 -19.98 -9.79 -6.55
C PHE A 135 -20.37 -8.34 -6.34
N ARG A 136 -21.67 -8.04 -6.32
CA ARG A 136 -22.18 -6.70 -6.03
C ARG A 136 -21.79 -6.26 -4.63
N TRP A 137 -21.95 -7.14 -3.63
CA TRP A 137 -21.58 -6.86 -2.24
C TRP A 137 -20.08 -6.63 -2.06
N MET A 138 -19.24 -7.43 -2.72
CA MET A 138 -17.78 -7.26 -2.71
C MET A 138 -17.34 -5.92 -3.33
N GLN A 139 -18.01 -5.51 -4.41
CA GLN A 139 -17.73 -4.25 -5.08
C GLN A 139 -18.20 -3.05 -4.23
N SER A 140 -19.42 -3.09 -3.69
CA SER A 140 -19.97 -1.98 -2.91
C SER A 140 -19.29 -1.80 -1.55
N THR A 141 -18.98 -2.90 -0.87
CA THR A 141 -18.47 -2.86 0.52
C THR A 141 -16.96 -2.69 0.57
N TYR A 142 -16.22 -3.39 -0.29
CA TYR A 142 -14.74 -3.43 -0.25
C TYR A 142 -14.07 -2.81 -1.49
N GLY A 143 -14.84 -2.39 -2.48
CA GLY A 143 -14.29 -1.89 -3.75
C GLY A 143 -13.56 -2.96 -4.55
N ILE A 144 -13.92 -4.24 -4.37
CA ILE A 144 -13.32 -5.38 -5.07
C ILE A 144 -14.23 -5.77 -6.23
N ASN A 145 -13.80 -5.47 -7.45
CA ASN A 145 -14.52 -5.86 -8.66
C ASN A 145 -14.20 -7.33 -9.01
N LEU A 146 -15.19 -8.22 -9.06
CA LEU A 146 -15.02 -9.62 -9.47
C LEU A 146 -15.63 -9.95 -10.85
N TYR A 147 -16.07 -8.94 -11.61
CA TYR A 147 -16.71 -9.13 -12.93
C TYR A 147 -15.71 -9.31 -14.06
N HIS A 148 -14.56 -8.63 -14.00
CA HIS A 148 -13.56 -8.61 -15.07
C HIS A 148 -12.15 -8.81 -14.51
N GLU A 149 -11.30 -9.56 -15.20
CA GLU A 149 -9.89 -9.72 -14.79
C GLU A 149 -9.14 -8.39 -14.84
N ASN A 150 -9.34 -7.64 -15.93
CA ASN A 150 -8.71 -6.34 -16.12
C ASN A 150 -9.45 -5.22 -15.37
N LYS A 151 -8.68 -4.19 -15.04
CA LYS A 151 -9.11 -3.04 -14.26
C LYS A 151 -9.63 -1.93 -15.16
#